data_AF-A0A382J438-F1
#
_entry.id   AF-A0A382J438-F1
#
_cell.length_a   1.000
_cell.length_b   1.000
_cell.length_c   1.000
_cell.angle_alpha   90.00
_cell.angle_beta   90.00
_cell.angle_gamma   90.00
#
_symmetry.space_group_name_H-M   'P 1'
#
loop_
_entity.id
_entity.type
_entity.pdbx_description
1 polymer ?
#
loop_
_entity_poly.entity_id
_entity_poly.type
_entity_poly.pdbx_seq_one_letter_code
_entity_poly.pdbx_strand_id
1 'polypeptide(L)'
;GKGKGLMFVTRNSTPFRISGIQIIEWDGNLPKGNNAAAGDGKADFVEFINQDSLSGQVLSLKRGRLEIDAGFGDPVEVALERIGRIDLKSRGGSVPEMPVRALFRDRGSLSFTLGEWAQGKVKLNSPAFGLVTMDEGIFSTLQFNLGKPRNEDED
;
A
#
# COMPACT_ATOMS: atom_id res chain seq x y z
N GLY A 1 28.58 15.12 -1.09
CA GLY A 1 29.08 13.98 -1.88
C GLY A 1 28.44 13.99 -3.26
N LYS A 2 29.15 13.57 -4.31
CA LYS A 2 28.68 13.52 -5.71
C LYS A 2 28.16 12.13 -6.10
N GLY A 3 27.59 11.38 -5.16
CA GLY A 3 27.12 10.01 -5.39
C GLY A 3 25.71 10.01 -6.00
N LYS A 4 25.49 9.20 -7.04
CA LYS A 4 24.18 8.98 -7.68
C LYS A 4 23.46 7.72 -7.17
N GLY A 5 23.95 7.09 -6.10
CA GLY A 5 23.48 5.77 -5.68
C GLY A 5 23.47 5.59 -4.17
N LEU A 6 22.63 4.64 -3.73
CA LEU A 6 22.57 4.13 -2.37
C LEU A 6 23.39 2.84 -2.31
N MET A 7 24.32 2.75 -1.37
CA MET A 7 25.15 1.55 -1.15
C MET A 7 24.90 1.02 0.27
N PHE A 8 24.55 -0.25 0.35
CA PHE A 8 24.45 -0.98 1.62
C PHE A 8 25.69 -1.85 1.77
N VAL A 9 26.45 -1.64 2.85
CA VAL A 9 27.66 -2.40 3.13
C VAL A 9 27.52 -3.03 4.50
N THR A 10 27.64 -4.36 4.58
CA THR A 10 27.84 -5.04 5.85
C THR A 10 29.32 -5.25 6.13
N ARG A 11 29.68 -5.27 7.41
CA ARG A 11 31.01 -5.65 7.90
C ARG A 11 31.01 -6.99 8.62
N ASN A 12 29.87 -7.68 8.69
CA ASN A 12 29.74 -8.99 9.34
C ASN A 12 29.43 -10.09 8.32
N SER A 13 29.84 -11.32 8.65
CA SER A 13 29.61 -12.52 7.84
C SER A 13 28.24 -13.17 8.08
N THR A 14 27.43 -12.59 8.96
CA THR A 14 26.06 -13.05 9.24
C THR A 14 25.13 -12.64 8.11
N PRO A 15 24.31 -13.57 7.56
CA PRO A 15 23.26 -13.21 6.62
C PRO A 15 22.28 -12.22 7.26
N PHE A 16 21.94 -11.16 6.53
CA PHE A 16 20.93 -10.20 6.94
C PHE A 16 20.12 -9.77 5.73
N ARG A 17 18.85 -9.43 5.96
CA ARG A 17 17.93 -9.01 4.92
C ARG A 17 17.65 -7.52 5.04
N ILE A 18 17.89 -6.79 3.97
CA ILE A 18 17.38 -5.42 3.80
C ILE A 18 16.09 -5.52 3.00
N SER A 19 15.01 -4.94 3.53
CA SER A 19 13.71 -4.91 2.86
C SER A 19 12.93 -3.66 3.26
N GLY A 20 11.96 -3.26 2.44
CA GLY A 20 11.11 -2.11 2.73
C GLY A 20 11.77 -0.75 2.51
N ILE A 21 12.73 -0.64 1.57
CA ILE A 21 13.35 0.63 1.23
C ILE A 21 12.32 1.49 0.49
N GLN A 22 12.02 2.67 1.03
CA GLN A 22 11.17 3.68 0.39
C GLN A 22 12.00 4.95 0.18
N ILE A 23 11.97 5.48 -1.05
CA ILE A 23 12.60 6.75 -1.41
C ILE A 23 11.46 7.72 -1.69
N ILE A 24 11.46 8.85 -0.98
CA ILE A 24 10.50 9.94 -1.18
C ILE A 24 11.26 11.23 -1.42
N GLU A 25 10.67 12.12 -2.22
CA GLU A 25 11.15 13.49 -2.36
C GLU A 25 11.07 14.18 -0.98
N TRP A 26 12.14 14.87 -0.61
CA TRP A 26 12.20 15.54 0.68
C TRP A 26 11.51 16.90 0.59
N ASP A 27 10.47 17.10 1.39
CA ASP A 27 9.66 18.32 1.44
C ASP A 27 10.25 19.42 2.35
N GLY A 28 11.48 19.24 2.83
CA GLY A 28 12.18 20.19 3.71
C GLY A 28 11.84 20.04 5.19
N ASN A 29 10.89 19.17 5.56
CA ASN A 29 10.59 18.86 6.95
C ASN A 29 11.32 17.59 7.37
N LEU A 30 11.88 17.58 8.60
CA LEU A 30 12.30 16.32 9.19
C LEU A 30 11.06 15.41 9.27
N PRO A 31 11.17 14.12 8.89
CA PRO A 31 10.14 13.15 9.22
C PRO A 31 9.96 13.26 10.74
N LYS A 32 8.81 13.79 11.18
CA LYS A 32 8.45 13.69 12.59
C LYS A 32 8.44 12.20 12.86
N GLY A 33 9.38 11.73 13.69
CA GLY A 33 9.42 10.33 14.09
C GLY A 33 8.01 9.93 14.45
N ASN A 34 7.50 8.88 13.79
CA ASN A 34 6.09 8.52 13.79
C ASN A 34 5.68 8.04 15.19
N ASN A 35 5.53 8.97 16.13
CA ASN A 35 4.89 8.80 17.42
C ASN A 35 3.36 8.85 17.26
N ALA A 36 2.85 9.09 16.04
CA ALA A 36 1.46 8.86 15.70
C ALA A 36 1.17 7.38 15.92
N ALA A 37 0.23 7.10 16.82
CA ALA A 37 -0.21 5.77 17.25
C ALA A 37 -0.07 4.76 16.10
N ALA A 38 0.94 3.90 16.17
CA ALA A 38 0.97 2.76 15.27
C ALA A 38 -0.25 1.92 15.64
N GLY A 39 -1.16 1.69 14.68
CA GLY A 39 -2.25 0.74 14.87
C GLY A 39 -1.69 -0.54 15.46
N ASP A 40 -2.35 -1.09 16.49
CA ASP A 40 -1.83 -2.25 17.25
C ASP A 40 -1.85 -3.57 16.45
N GLY A 41 -2.19 -3.51 15.17
CA GLY A 41 -2.32 -4.63 14.24
C GLY A 41 -3.56 -5.48 14.46
N LYS A 42 -4.40 -5.18 15.47
CA LYS A 42 -5.61 -5.96 15.78
C LYS A 42 -6.84 -5.47 15.04
N ALA A 43 -6.88 -4.17 14.75
CA ALA A 43 -7.92 -3.51 13.97
C ALA A 43 -7.32 -2.78 12.75
N ASP A 44 -8.17 -2.45 11.77
CA ASP A 44 -7.77 -1.50 10.74
C ASP A 44 -7.61 -0.12 11.39
N PHE A 45 -6.61 0.64 10.96
CA PHE A 45 -6.26 1.94 11.52
C PHE A 45 -6.24 3.00 10.41
N VAL A 46 -6.84 4.16 10.69
CA VAL A 46 -6.93 5.28 9.76
C VAL A 46 -6.35 6.50 10.44
N GLU A 47 -5.32 7.10 9.83
CA GLU A 47 -4.75 8.38 10.23
C GLU A 47 -5.27 9.45 9.26
N PHE A 48 -5.86 10.51 9.80
CA PHE A 48 -6.33 11.65 9.04
C PHE A 48 -5.20 12.67 8.79
N ILE A 49 -5.36 13.52 7.79
CA ILE A 49 -4.37 14.56 7.44
C ILE A 49 -4.11 15.57 8.57
N ASN A 50 -5.05 15.71 9.51
CA ASN A 50 -4.91 16.55 10.70
C ASN A 50 -4.28 15.82 11.89
N GLN A 51 -3.77 14.60 11.69
CA GLN A 51 -3.13 13.73 12.70
C GLN A 51 -4.10 13.10 13.72
N ASP A 52 -5.41 13.30 13.57
CA ASP A 52 -6.39 12.50 14.29
C ASP A 52 -6.37 11.06 13.75
N SER A 53 -6.79 10.10 14.57
CA SER A 53 -6.82 8.69 14.15
C SER A 53 -8.08 7.97 14.60
N LEU A 54 -8.48 6.96 13.82
CA LEU A 54 -9.61 6.08 14.10
C LEU A 54 -9.21 4.62 13.89
N SER A 55 -9.54 3.76 14.84
CA SER A 55 -9.38 2.31 14.74
C SER A 55 -10.75 1.64 14.59
N GLY A 56 -10.83 0.62 13.75
CA GLY A 56 -12.07 -0.09 13.48
C GLY A 56 -11.94 -1.19 12.43
N GLN A 57 -13.06 -1.61 11.86
CA GLN A 57 -13.10 -2.46 10.69
C GLN A 57 -13.46 -1.63 9.46
N VAL A 58 -12.55 -1.52 8.50
CA VAL A 58 -12.85 -0.93 7.20
C VAL A 58 -13.80 -1.85 6.46
N LEU A 59 -15.02 -1.37 6.22
CA LEU A 59 -16.10 -2.07 5.53
C LEU A 59 -16.02 -1.87 4.02
N SER A 60 -15.81 -0.64 3.56
CA SER A 60 -15.75 -0.36 2.13
C SER A 60 -14.88 0.84 1.77
N LEU A 61 -14.36 0.82 0.56
CA LEU A 61 -13.63 1.92 -0.07
C LEU A 61 -14.23 2.14 -1.46
N LYS A 62 -15.16 3.09 -1.59
CA LYS A 62 -15.95 3.29 -2.81
C LYS A 62 -16.30 4.76 -3.00
N ARG A 63 -16.33 5.21 -4.27
CA ARG A 63 -16.78 6.57 -4.64
C ARG A 63 -16.08 7.70 -3.86
N GLY A 64 -14.78 7.57 -3.62
CA GLY A 64 -14.01 8.56 -2.88
C GLY A 64 -14.24 8.56 -1.36
N ARG A 65 -14.93 7.55 -0.81
CA ARG A 65 -15.25 7.44 0.61
C ARG A 65 -14.80 6.11 1.20
N LEU A 66 -14.28 6.18 2.42
CA LEU A 66 -14.01 5.06 3.31
C LEU A 66 -15.17 4.90 4.27
N GLU A 67 -15.67 3.68 4.42
CA GLU A 67 -16.67 3.31 5.41
C GLU A 67 -15.98 2.43 6.47
N ILE A 68 -16.03 2.84 7.74
CA ILE A 68 -15.35 2.17 8.85
C ILE A 68 -16.28 2.00 10.05
N ASP A 69 -16.38 0.78 10.56
CA ASP A 69 -17.06 0.47 11.81
C ASP A 69 -16.08 0.55 12.98
N ALA A 70 -16.24 1.55 13.84
CA ALA A 70 -15.39 1.78 15.01
C ALA A 70 -15.98 1.19 16.31
N GLY A 71 -17.13 0.49 16.25
CA GLY A 71 -17.78 -0.13 17.41
C GLY A 71 -18.50 0.85 18.34
N PHE A 72 -18.65 2.12 17.95
CA PHE A 72 -19.37 3.14 18.73
C PHE A 72 -20.82 3.37 18.27
N GLY A 73 -21.31 2.59 17.29
CA GLY A 73 -22.64 2.76 16.69
C GLY A 73 -22.62 2.45 15.20
N ASP A 74 -23.32 3.27 14.42
CA ASP A 74 -23.34 3.13 12.96
C ASP A 74 -21.96 3.35 12.32
N PRO A 75 -21.65 2.69 11.19
CA PRO A 75 -20.41 2.91 10.47
C PRO A 75 -20.20 4.36 10.08
N VAL A 76 -18.96 4.84 10.23
CA VAL A 76 -18.56 6.19 9.90
C VAL A 76 -18.09 6.25 8.44
N GLU A 77 -18.66 7.16 7.67
CA GLU A 77 -18.14 7.49 6.34
C GLU A 77 -17.15 8.67 6.40
N VAL A 78 -15.98 8.48 5.80
CA VAL A 78 -14.92 9.49 5.70
C VAL A 78 -14.53 9.69 4.24
N ALA A 79 -14.47 10.94 3.80
CA ALA A 79 -13.92 11.28 2.49
C ALA A 79 -12.41 10.97 2.41
N LEU A 80 -11.97 10.34 1.33
CA LEU A 80 -10.56 9.93 1.16
C LEU A 80 -9.57 11.08 1.15
N GLU A 81 -10.00 12.26 0.69
CA GLU A 81 -9.19 13.48 0.72
C GLU A 81 -8.79 13.91 2.14
N ARG A 82 -9.49 13.42 3.18
CA ARG A 82 -9.19 13.69 4.59
C ARG A 82 -8.26 12.64 5.20
N ILE A 83 -7.96 11.56 4.49
CA ILE A 83 -7.19 10.43 5.00
C ILE A 83 -5.72 10.56 4.57
N GLY A 84 -4.81 10.55 5.55
CA GLY A 84 -3.37 10.55 5.33
C GLY A 84 -2.78 9.16 5.22
N ARG A 85 -3.29 8.19 6.01
CA ARG A 85 -2.80 6.81 6.03
C ARG A 85 -3.92 5.83 6.38
N ILE A 86 -3.88 4.65 5.76
CA ILE A 86 -4.72 3.49 6.13
C ILE A 86 -3.79 2.30 6.36
N ASP A 87 -3.78 1.78 7.57
CA ASP A 87 -3.10 0.55 7.93
C ASP A 87 -4.16 -0.54 8.17
N LEU A 88 -4.34 -1.42 7.18
CA LEU A 88 -5.29 -2.53 7.31
C LEU A 88 -4.68 -3.65 8.15
N LYS A 89 -5.48 -4.25 9.04
CA LYS A 89 -5.06 -5.44 9.78
C LYS A 89 -4.79 -6.57 8.78
N SER A 90 -3.85 -7.44 9.12
CA SER A 90 -3.63 -8.65 8.33
C SER A 90 -4.87 -9.53 8.40
N ARG A 91 -5.51 -9.77 7.26
CA ARG A 91 -6.71 -10.62 7.17
C ARG A 91 -6.36 -12.08 6.84
N GLY A 92 -5.09 -12.46 6.96
CA GLY A 92 -4.63 -13.84 6.70
C GLY A 92 -4.70 -14.27 5.23
N GLY A 93 -4.90 -13.33 4.30
CA GLY A 93 -4.88 -13.63 2.88
C GLY A 93 -3.49 -14.11 2.46
N SER A 94 -3.43 -15.26 1.78
CA SER A 94 -2.18 -15.72 1.17
C SER A 94 -1.72 -14.69 0.14
N VAL A 95 -0.40 -14.46 0.09
CA VAL A 95 0.19 -13.68 -0.99
C VAL A 95 -0.20 -14.36 -2.30
N PRO A 96 -0.78 -13.64 -3.28
CA PRO A 96 -1.12 -14.23 -4.56
C PRO A 96 0.06 -14.97 -5.17
N GLU A 97 -0.19 -16.10 -5.81
CA GLU A 97 0.86 -16.91 -6.46
C GLU A 97 1.58 -16.13 -7.57
N MET A 98 0.85 -15.23 -8.24
CA MET A 98 1.38 -14.25 -9.19
C MET A 98 0.88 -12.85 -8.83
N PRO A 99 1.51 -12.19 -7.84
CA PRO A 99 1.08 -10.87 -7.43
C PRO A 99 1.53 -9.85 -8.48
N VAL A 100 0.60 -8.98 -8.88
CA VAL A 100 0.89 -7.74 -9.61
C VAL A 100 1.03 -6.63 -8.58
N ARG A 101 2.05 -5.78 -8.72
CA ARG A 101 2.18 -4.55 -7.93
C ARG A 101 1.89 -3.34 -8.79
N ALA A 102 0.84 -2.60 -8.45
CA ALA A 102 0.60 -1.26 -8.98
C ALA A 102 1.31 -0.22 -8.12
N LEU A 103 1.84 0.80 -8.78
CA LEU A 103 2.11 2.11 -8.19
C LEU A 103 0.99 3.06 -8.62
N PHE A 104 0.46 3.84 -7.69
CA PHE A 104 -0.53 4.88 -8.01
C PHE A 104 0.15 6.16 -8.48
N ARG A 105 -0.58 7.00 -9.22
CA ARG A 105 -0.08 8.33 -9.66
C ARG A 105 0.15 9.28 -8.50
N ASP A 106 -0.74 9.25 -7.51
CA ASP A 106 -0.75 10.19 -6.38
C ASP A 106 -0.07 9.63 -5.11
N ARG A 107 0.83 8.64 -5.28
CA ARG A 107 1.59 7.88 -4.27
C ARG A 107 0.92 6.59 -3.79
N GLY A 108 1.74 5.69 -3.25
CA GLY A 108 1.32 4.40 -2.71
C GLY A 108 1.47 3.25 -3.71
N SER A 109 1.33 2.03 -3.21
CA SER A 109 1.41 0.82 -4.02
C SER A 109 0.38 -0.20 -3.56
N LEU A 110 -0.17 -0.96 -4.50
CA LEU A 110 -1.11 -2.04 -4.22
C LEU A 110 -0.59 -3.35 -4.82
N SER A 111 -0.60 -4.42 -4.03
CA SER A 111 -0.32 -5.77 -4.53
C SER A 111 -1.61 -6.62 -4.57
N PHE A 112 -1.88 -7.24 -5.72
CA PHE A 112 -3.17 -7.89 -6.01
C PHE A 112 -3.02 -9.00 -7.07
N THR A 113 -4.06 -9.84 -7.20
CA THR A 113 -4.25 -10.71 -8.38
C THR A 113 -5.03 -9.94 -9.45
N LEU A 114 -4.45 -9.79 -10.65
CA LEU A 114 -5.14 -9.16 -11.76
C LEU A 114 -6.22 -10.11 -12.30
N GLY A 115 -7.46 -9.62 -12.41
CA GLY A 115 -8.59 -10.39 -12.93
C GLY A 115 -8.86 -10.07 -14.40
N GLU A 116 -9.42 -8.89 -14.66
CA GLU A 116 -9.81 -8.44 -16.00
C GLU A 116 -9.39 -6.99 -16.20
N TRP A 117 -8.93 -6.66 -17.41
CA TRP A 117 -8.68 -5.29 -17.82
C TRP A 117 -9.40 -5.01 -19.14
N ALA A 118 -10.45 -4.21 -19.08
CA ALA A 118 -11.24 -3.84 -20.25
C ALA A 118 -11.89 -2.47 -20.05
N GLN A 119 -12.05 -1.72 -21.14
CA GLN A 119 -12.81 -0.46 -21.17
C GLN A 119 -12.36 0.57 -20.12
N GLY A 120 -11.05 0.71 -19.91
CA GLY A 120 -10.51 1.66 -18.93
C GLY A 120 -10.67 1.22 -17.47
N LYS A 121 -11.13 -0.02 -17.21
CA LYS A 121 -11.36 -0.55 -15.87
C LYS A 121 -10.53 -1.81 -15.62
N VAL A 122 -10.03 -1.90 -14.39
CA VAL A 122 -9.21 -3.00 -13.90
C VAL A 122 -9.93 -3.70 -12.76
N LYS A 123 -10.38 -4.92 -12.99
CA LYS A 123 -10.86 -5.83 -11.93
C LYS A 123 -9.66 -6.52 -11.30
N LEU A 124 -9.54 -6.38 -10.00
CA LEU A 124 -8.46 -6.96 -9.22
C LEU A 124 -8.97 -7.60 -7.93
N ASN A 125 -8.20 -8.54 -7.39
CA ASN A 125 -8.47 -9.14 -6.09
C ASN A 125 -7.30 -8.86 -5.14
N SER A 126 -7.56 -8.09 -4.09
CA SER A 126 -6.59 -7.76 -3.05
C SER A 126 -6.77 -8.70 -1.86
N PRO A 127 -5.70 -9.29 -1.31
CA PRO A 127 -5.77 -10.04 -0.04
C PRO A 127 -6.29 -9.21 1.13
N ALA A 128 -6.16 -7.88 1.06
CA ALA A 128 -6.55 -6.97 2.14
C ALA A 128 -8.03 -6.58 2.11
N PHE A 129 -8.62 -6.41 0.92
CA PHE A 129 -9.99 -5.88 0.80
C PHE A 129 -10.86 -6.59 -0.26
N GLY A 130 -10.38 -7.71 -0.81
CA GLY A 130 -11.13 -8.56 -1.73
C GLY A 130 -11.21 -8.00 -3.15
N LEU A 131 -12.28 -8.36 -3.85
CA LEU A 131 -12.50 -8.05 -5.26
C LEU A 131 -12.93 -6.59 -5.44
N VAL A 132 -12.19 -5.83 -6.25
CA VAL A 132 -12.42 -4.40 -6.51
C VAL A 132 -12.26 -4.11 -8.00
N THR A 133 -13.02 -3.13 -8.49
CA THR A 133 -12.83 -2.54 -9.81
C THR A 133 -12.30 -1.12 -9.67
N MET A 134 -11.22 -0.80 -10.36
CA MET A 134 -10.57 0.52 -10.34
C MET A 134 -10.46 1.08 -11.76
N ASP A 135 -10.50 2.40 -11.91
CA ASP A 135 -10.20 3.06 -13.18
C ASP A 135 -8.69 2.94 -13.48
N GLU A 136 -8.31 2.60 -14.71
CA GLU A 136 -6.91 2.38 -15.08
C GLU A 136 -6.04 3.64 -14.89
N GLY A 137 -6.67 4.82 -14.99
CA GLY A 137 -6.01 6.12 -14.88
C GLY A 137 -5.39 6.38 -13.51
N ILE A 138 -5.77 5.64 -12.46
CA ILE A 138 -5.18 5.81 -11.12
C ILE A 138 -3.76 5.23 -11.03
N PHE A 139 -3.41 4.29 -11.92
CA PHE A 139 -2.13 3.60 -11.91
C PHE A 139 -1.09 4.38 -12.72
N SER A 140 0.13 4.45 -12.19
CA SER A 140 1.31 4.98 -12.88
C SER A 140 2.19 3.87 -13.45
N THR A 141 2.27 2.74 -12.77
CA THR A 141 3.11 1.60 -13.17
C THR A 141 2.50 0.30 -12.68
N LEU A 142 2.61 -0.76 -13.47
CA LEU A 142 2.28 -2.13 -13.07
C LEU A 142 3.51 -3.02 -13.23
N GLN A 143 3.86 -3.73 -12.17
CA GLN A 143 4.97 -4.67 -12.12
C GLN A 143 4.40 -6.09 -12.02
N PHE A 144 4.79 -6.92 -12.99
CA PHE A 144 4.47 -8.34 -13.05
C PHE A 144 5.68 -9.17 -12.62
N ASN A 145 5.47 -10.47 -12.38
CA ASN A 145 6.54 -11.42 -12.07
C ASN A 145 7.41 -10.99 -10.87
N LEU A 146 6.78 -10.46 -9.83
CA LEU A 146 7.49 -9.97 -8.65
C LEU A 146 8.37 -11.07 -8.04
N GLY A 147 9.67 -10.83 -7.95
CA GLY A 147 10.64 -11.77 -7.38
C GLY A 147 11.12 -12.86 -8.33
N LYS A 148 10.71 -12.86 -9.61
CA LYS A 148 11.30 -13.71 -10.65
C LYS A 148 12.28 -12.88 -11.51
N PRO A 149 13.51 -13.35 -11.75
CA PRO A 149 14.41 -12.69 -12.69
C PRO A 149 13.81 -12.71 -14.09
N ARG A 150 14.12 -11.68 -14.89
CA ARG A 150 13.81 -11.68 -16.32
C ARG A 150 14.60 -12.85 -16.94
N ASN A 151 13.92 -13.78 -17.60
CA ASN A 151 14.61 -14.82 -18.33
C ASN A 151 15.49 -14.15 -19.40
N GLU A 152 16.75 -14.58 -19.48
CA GLU A 152 17.58 -14.28 -20.65
C GLU A 152 16.96 -15.03 -21.83
N ASP A 153 16.70 -14.30 -22.92
CA ASP A 153 16.24 -14.91 -24.15
C ASP A 153 17.35 -15.87 -24.63
N GLU A 154 17.04 -17.16 -24.80
CA GLU A 154 17.93 -18.09 -25.53
C GLU A 154 17.90 -17.65 -27.00
N ASP A 155 18.99 -17.05 -27.47
CA ASP A 155 19.25 -16.71 -28.87
C ASP A 155 19.28 -17.96 -29.78
#